data_AF-G4ZXN0-F1
#
_entry.id   AF-G4ZXN0-F1
#
_cell.length_a   1.000
_cell.length_b   1.000
_cell.length_c   1.000
_cell.angle_alpha   90.00
_cell.angle_beta   90.00
_cell.angle_gamma   90.00
#
_symmetry.space_group_name_H-M   'P 1'
#
loop_
_entity.id
_entity.type
_entity.pdbx_description
1 polymer ?
#
loop_
_entity_poly.entity_id
_entity_poly.type
_entity_poly.pdbx_seq_one_letter_code
_entity_poly.pdbx_strand_id
1 'polypeptide(L)'
;AASFLLAVAGTASLAQADTLCSLPPVTYAKAKTAYPASASAIEALEKFGMATWYSDRTENGDYAKTAADLVSSCSEDSRISVVVYGLPNKDCAAKESAVGSTVHSASDYEKFLTTLTSAIGNRKVLYILEPDAIGLLADTTGCGQGAGYLANLQTAIGLLSKNDNAEIYLDVGYWTLEYPATSTAVAAIVKQLVSAGTKVKGITLNTSNYQSTSTLSTLCSNFQTAVGSIDLHCIFDTSRNYHGGPESNEWCNVKSAGIGPLPTSDTGISNVDYFIWAKPPGDSDGTCEGRTSDAMQGPGAGVFFNELFQSLWNQGIMVAEKGYSAIDGTVHSSTGSGSSATQTQQQQQQNQNQNQDAATYNATSTGDQAQPTKQLASTPTPIPASKSSESQQISTESSTSSPVGTGVVVLVGLVAAAVVALVAIVGIRRRQKKMLNNAKTPELSALAPLPTAMVNFRPQSTALARDPRVL
;
A
#
# COMPACT_ATOMS: atom_id res chain seq x y z
N ALA A 1 -29.07 48.73 31.45
CA ALA A 1 -28.95 47.86 30.27
C ALA A 1 -28.02 46.71 30.65
N ALA A 2 -28.58 45.52 30.87
CA ALA A 2 -27.80 44.32 31.21
C ALA A 2 -27.51 43.56 29.91
N SER A 3 -26.24 43.48 29.53
CA SER A 3 -25.80 42.77 28.33
C SER A 3 -25.83 41.26 28.57
N PHE A 4 -26.74 40.57 27.87
CA PHE A 4 -26.73 39.12 27.75
C PHE A 4 -25.64 38.72 26.76
N LEU A 5 -24.58 38.06 27.25
CA LEU A 5 -23.62 37.34 26.42
C LEU A 5 -24.24 35.99 26.06
N LEU A 6 -24.74 35.86 24.84
CA LEU A 6 -25.14 34.59 24.26
C LEU A 6 -23.86 33.79 23.94
N ALA A 7 -23.55 32.79 24.75
CA ALA A 7 -22.51 31.81 24.44
C ALA A 7 -23.05 30.87 23.36
N VAL A 8 -22.61 31.06 22.11
CA VAL A 8 -22.82 30.10 21.03
C VAL A 8 -21.93 28.89 21.31
N ALA A 9 -22.48 27.85 21.92
CA ALA A 9 -21.84 26.56 22.01
C ALA A 9 -21.87 25.92 20.61
N GLY A 10 -20.81 26.17 19.82
CA GLY A 10 -20.58 25.44 18.59
C GLY A 10 -20.35 23.97 18.93
N THR A 11 -21.29 23.10 18.55
CA THR A 11 -21.03 21.67 18.48
C THR A 11 -20.05 21.45 17.35
N ALA A 12 -18.75 21.45 17.65
CA ALA A 12 -17.77 20.85 16.77
C ALA A 12 -18.14 19.38 16.68
N SER A 13 -18.77 18.96 15.58
CA SER A 13 -18.81 17.56 15.20
C SER A 13 -17.35 17.13 15.11
N LEU A 14 -16.88 16.38 16.11
CA LEU A 14 -15.62 15.66 16.01
C LEU A 14 -15.83 14.71 14.83
N ALA A 15 -15.28 15.05 13.67
CA ALA A 15 -15.26 14.17 12.53
C ALA A 15 -14.51 12.91 12.99
N GLN A 16 -15.26 11.84 13.21
CA GLN A 16 -14.67 10.56 13.55
C GLN A 16 -13.82 10.12 12.36
N ALA A 17 -12.56 9.77 12.62
CA ALA A 17 -11.67 9.21 11.62
C ALA A 17 -12.37 8.06 10.89
N ASP A 18 -12.37 8.09 9.55
CA ASP A 18 -12.99 7.03 8.76
C ASP A 18 -12.25 5.72 9.06
N THR A 19 -12.99 4.70 9.47
CA THR A 19 -12.43 3.35 9.60
C THR A 19 -12.29 2.77 8.20
N LEU A 20 -11.05 2.49 7.79
CA LEU A 20 -10.77 1.82 6.52
C LEU A 20 -11.19 0.36 6.60
N CYS A 21 -11.93 -0.09 5.59
CA CYS A 21 -12.37 -1.48 5.46
C CYS A 21 -11.91 -2.09 4.14
N SER A 22 -11.57 -3.37 4.21
CA SER A 22 -11.09 -4.16 3.09
C SER A 22 -11.31 -5.65 3.33
N LEU A 23 -11.12 -6.45 2.29
CA LEU A 23 -10.99 -7.90 2.41
C LEU A 23 -9.58 -8.28 2.88
N PRO A 24 -9.43 -9.34 3.69
CA PRO A 24 -8.14 -9.97 3.93
C PRO A 24 -7.45 -10.36 2.62
N PRO A 25 -6.11 -10.29 2.53
CA PRO A 25 -5.38 -10.77 1.35
C PRO A 25 -5.73 -12.22 1.01
N VAL A 26 -5.93 -12.51 -0.27
CA VAL A 26 -6.31 -13.84 -0.77
C VAL A 26 -5.30 -14.93 -0.41
N THR A 27 -4.05 -14.53 -0.15
CA THR A 27 -2.94 -15.40 0.22
C THR A 27 -2.98 -15.85 1.68
N TYR A 28 -3.60 -15.06 2.58
CA TYR A 28 -3.50 -15.25 4.03
C TYR A 28 -4.19 -16.52 4.52
N ALA A 29 -5.36 -16.87 3.98
CA ALA A 29 -6.08 -18.07 4.39
C ALA A 29 -5.26 -19.36 4.16
N LYS A 30 -4.61 -19.47 2.99
CA LYS A 30 -3.71 -20.59 2.68
C LYS A 30 -2.43 -20.52 3.51
N ALA A 31 -1.87 -19.33 3.69
CA ALA A 31 -0.66 -19.11 4.48
C ALA A 31 -0.80 -19.55 5.94
N LYS A 32 -1.93 -19.22 6.60
CA LYS A 32 -2.20 -19.66 7.99
C LYS A 32 -2.19 -21.19 8.14
N THR A 33 -2.70 -21.90 7.13
CA THR A 33 -2.71 -23.37 7.12
C THR A 33 -1.32 -23.96 6.85
N ALA A 34 -0.59 -23.37 5.89
CA ALA A 34 0.73 -23.84 5.49
C ALA A 34 1.84 -23.52 6.52
N TYR A 35 1.68 -22.42 7.27
CA TYR A 35 2.69 -21.89 8.20
C TYR A 35 2.09 -21.62 9.58
N PRO A 36 1.82 -22.66 10.40
CA PRO A 36 1.17 -22.49 11.71
C PRO A 36 1.91 -21.55 12.67
N ALA A 37 3.25 -21.46 12.58
CA ALA A 37 4.04 -20.52 13.39
C ALA A 37 3.72 -19.05 13.07
N SER A 38 3.38 -18.75 11.82
CA SER A 38 3.03 -17.40 11.36
C SER A 38 1.54 -17.09 11.53
N ALA A 39 0.70 -18.09 11.85
CA ALA A 39 -0.76 -17.96 11.79
C ALA A 39 -1.30 -16.86 12.72
N SER A 40 -0.82 -16.79 13.97
CA SER A 40 -1.27 -15.76 14.93
C SER A 40 -0.87 -14.35 14.51
N ALA A 41 0.28 -14.20 13.85
CA ALA A 41 0.73 -12.91 13.31
C ALA A 41 -0.15 -12.49 12.12
N ILE A 42 -0.47 -13.44 11.22
CA ILE A 42 -1.40 -13.19 10.10
C ILE A 42 -2.79 -12.79 10.63
N GLU A 43 -3.34 -13.51 11.60
CA GLU A 43 -4.62 -13.18 12.24
C GLU A 43 -4.61 -11.82 12.94
N ALA A 44 -3.47 -11.39 13.46
CA ALA A 44 -3.33 -10.05 14.01
C ALA A 44 -3.37 -8.97 12.93
N LEU A 45 -2.74 -9.20 11.77
CA LEU A 45 -2.77 -8.26 10.65
C LEU A 45 -4.14 -8.16 9.99
N GLU A 46 -4.90 -9.25 9.91
CA GLU A 46 -6.27 -9.28 9.36
C GLU A 46 -7.26 -8.34 10.09
N LYS A 47 -6.90 -7.87 11.29
CA LYS A 47 -7.69 -6.88 12.05
C LYS A 47 -7.52 -5.44 11.55
N PHE A 48 -6.54 -5.19 10.68
CA PHE A 48 -6.28 -3.88 10.11
C PHE A 48 -6.71 -3.82 8.64
N GLY A 49 -7.19 -2.66 8.22
CA GLY A 49 -7.58 -2.43 6.83
C GLY A 49 -6.37 -2.42 5.89
N MET A 50 -6.19 -3.50 5.13
CA MET A 50 -5.20 -3.62 4.05
C MET A 50 -5.92 -3.46 2.71
N ALA A 51 -5.57 -2.45 1.92
CA ALA A 51 -6.32 -2.10 0.71
C ALA A 51 -6.53 -3.33 -0.19
N THR A 52 -7.77 -3.58 -0.60
CA THR A 52 -8.08 -4.73 -1.46
C THR A 52 -7.58 -4.45 -2.87
N TRP A 53 -6.74 -5.32 -3.40
CA TRP A 53 -6.33 -5.28 -4.80
C TRP A 53 -7.47 -5.76 -5.68
N TYR A 54 -8.22 -4.82 -6.24
CA TYR A 54 -9.15 -5.08 -7.32
C TYR A 54 -8.32 -5.16 -8.61
N SER A 55 -7.93 -6.39 -8.96
CA SER A 55 -7.01 -6.64 -10.07
C SER A 55 -7.62 -7.53 -11.14
N ASP A 56 -7.17 -7.33 -12.37
CA ASP A 56 -7.55 -8.13 -13.53
C ASP A 56 -6.76 -9.45 -13.67
N ARG A 57 -5.78 -9.69 -12.79
CA ARG A 57 -4.99 -10.93 -12.80
C ARG A 57 -5.80 -12.09 -12.25
N THR A 58 -5.84 -13.18 -13.00
CA THR A 58 -6.51 -14.43 -12.59
C THR A 58 -6.01 -15.01 -11.26
N GLU A 59 -4.74 -14.77 -10.88
CA GLU A 59 -4.19 -15.19 -9.59
C GLU A 59 -4.83 -14.47 -8.39
N ASN A 60 -5.38 -13.27 -8.59
CA ASN A 60 -6.14 -12.53 -7.60
C ASN A 60 -7.61 -12.97 -7.53
N GLY A 61 -8.05 -13.85 -8.44
CA GLY A 61 -9.43 -14.33 -8.53
C GLY A 61 -10.30 -13.54 -9.51
N ASP A 62 -11.61 -13.70 -9.38
CA ASP A 62 -12.60 -12.98 -10.18
C ASP A 62 -12.84 -11.58 -9.59
N TYR A 63 -12.49 -10.53 -10.33
CA TYR A 63 -12.65 -9.16 -9.86
C TYR A 63 -14.10 -8.81 -9.54
N ALA A 64 -15.08 -9.30 -10.29
CA ALA A 64 -16.50 -8.99 -10.05
C ALA A 64 -16.95 -9.58 -8.71
N LYS A 65 -16.49 -10.80 -8.41
CA LYS A 65 -16.69 -11.41 -7.09
C LYS A 65 -16.00 -10.61 -5.98
N THR A 66 -14.75 -10.18 -6.19
CA THR A 66 -14.00 -9.35 -5.23
C THR A 66 -14.77 -8.07 -4.89
N ALA A 67 -15.31 -7.36 -5.88
CA ALA A 67 -16.10 -6.14 -5.63
C ALA A 67 -17.39 -6.43 -4.86
N ALA A 68 -18.11 -7.50 -5.18
CA ALA A 68 -19.31 -7.90 -4.46
C ALA A 68 -19.00 -8.30 -3.00
N ASP A 69 -17.97 -9.11 -2.80
CA ASP A 69 -17.54 -9.57 -1.47
C ASP A 69 -17.12 -8.39 -0.60
N LEU A 70 -16.40 -7.42 -1.17
CA LEU A 70 -15.94 -6.20 -0.48
C LEU A 70 -17.11 -5.39 0.07
N VAL A 71 -18.13 -5.13 -0.74
CA VAL A 71 -19.32 -4.38 -0.32
C VAL A 71 -20.14 -5.16 0.71
N SER A 72 -20.22 -6.49 0.56
CA SER A 72 -20.95 -7.34 1.52
C SER A 72 -20.24 -7.46 2.88
N SER A 73 -18.91 -7.37 2.91
CA SER A 73 -18.10 -7.54 4.12
C SER A 73 -17.89 -6.23 4.88
N CYS A 74 -17.87 -5.10 4.17
CA CYS A 74 -17.63 -3.78 4.76
C CYS A 74 -18.92 -3.11 5.24
N SER A 75 -18.99 -2.77 6.53
CA SER A 75 -20.13 -2.06 7.12
C SER A 75 -20.38 -0.71 6.44
N GLU A 76 -21.64 -0.27 6.33
CA GLU A 76 -22.04 0.98 5.67
C GLU A 76 -21.28 2.23 6.14
N ASP A 77 -20.93 2.29 7.43
CA ASP A 77 -20.24 3.43 8.03
C ASP A 77 -18.73 3.46 7.73
N SER A 78 -18.16 2.35 7.26
CA SER A 78 -16.74 2.24 6.93
C SER A 78 -16.43 2.76 5.52
N ARG A 79 -15.20 3.26 5.34
CA ARG A 79 -14.67 3.62 4.04
C ARG A 79 -13.97 2.41 3.42
N ILE A 80 -14.50 1.94 2.30
CA ILE A 80 -13.89 0.86 1.52
C ILE A 80 -12.54 1.35 0.97
N SER A 81 -11.49 0.53 1.05
CA SER A 81 -10.15 0.86 0.52
C SER A 81 -9.74 -0.12 -0.58
N VAL A 82 -9.44 0.42 -1.77
CA VAL A 82 -9.19 -0.38 -2.98
C VAL A 82 -7.94 0.11 -3.71
N VAL A 83 -7.08 -0.82 -4.10
CA VAL A 83 -6.10 -0.60 -5.17
C VAL A 83 -6.74 -1.04 -6.48
N VAL A 84 -6.97 -0.11 -7.39
CA VAL A 84 -7.47 -0.39 -8.74
C VAL A 84 -6.27 -0.73 -9.62
N TYR A 85 -6.20 -1.97 -10.08
CA TYR A 85 -5.03 -2.48 -10.83
C TYR A 85 -5.43 -3.39 -12.00
N GLY A 86 -5.92 -2.77 -13.07
CA GLY A 86 -6.41 -3.46 -14.26
C GLY A 86 -6.11 -2.74 -15.57
N LEU A 87 -5.16 -1.82 -15.60
CA LEU A 87 -4.81 -1.08 -16.82
C LEU A 87 -4.40 -2.04 -17.96
N PRO A 88 -4.89 -1.85 -19.20
CA PRO A 88 -4.44 -2.66 -20.33
C PRO A 88 -2.97 -2.34 -20.63
N ASN A 89 -2.19 -3.37 -20.99
CA ASN A 89 -0.74 -3.26 -21.20
C ASN A 89 0.01 -2.69 -19.97
N LYS A 90 -0.51 -2.93 -18.76
CA LYS A 90 0.15 -2.55 -17.49
C LYS A 90 1.54 -3.16 -17.35
N ASP A 91 2.34 -2.56 -16.45
CA ASP A 91 3.71 -2.98 -16.15
C ASP A 91 4.56 -3.12 -17.41
N CYS A 92 4.49 -2.11 -18.28
CA CYS A 92 5.12 -2.16 -19.59
C CYS A 92 6.66 -2.16 -19.50
N ALA A 93 7.23 -1.79 -18.35
CA ALA A 93 8.67 -1.76 -18.09
C ALA A 93 9.22 -3.05 -17.46
N ALA A 94 8.66 -3.52 -16.34
CA ALA A 94 9.19 -4.70 -15.63
C ALA A 94 8.53 -6.01 -16.08
N LYS A 95 7.28 -5.97 -16.56
CA LYS A 95 6.50 -7.10 -17.10
C LYS A 95 6.21 -8.24 -16.12
N GLU A 96 6.58 -8.12 -14.86
CA GLU A 96 6.39 -9.13 -13.82
C GLU A 96 4.91 -9.32 -13.47
N SER A 97 4.10 -8.26 -13.61
CA SER A 97 2.69 -8.24 -13.20
C SER A 97 1.69 -8.29 -14.37
N ALA A 98 2.17 -8.48 -15.60
CA ALA A 98 1.34 -8.59 -16.81
C ALA A 98 0.78 -10.00 -17.03
N VAL A 99 1.38 -11.02 -16.42
CA VAL A 99 0.96 -12.42 -16.58
C VAL A 99 -0.42 -12.65 -15.96
N GLY A 100 -1.29 -13.31 -16.72
CA GLY A 100 -2.65 -13.66 -16.29
C GLY A 100 -3.65 -12.51 -16.26
N SER A 101 -3.29 -11.35 -16.83
CA SER A 101 -4.17 -10.19 -17.02
C SER A 101 -5.36 -10.54 -17.92
N THR A 102 -6.54 -10.05 -17.59
CA THR A 102 -7.79 -10.29 -18.36
C THR A 102 -8.30 -9.04 -19.06
N VAL A 103 -7.76 -7.86 -18.72
CA VAL A 103 -8.08 -6.60 -19.39
C VAL A 103 -7.06 -6.34 -20.50
N HIS A 104 -7.50 -6.36 -21.75
CA HIS A 104 -6.61 -6.25 -22.92
C HIS A 104 -6.88 -5.02 -23.79
N SER A 105 -7.94 -4.27 -23.51
CA SER A 105 -8.34 -3.10 -24.30
C SER A 105 -8.94 -2.01 -23.42
N ALA A 106 -9.03 -0.79 -23.95
CA ALA A 106 -9.72 0.31 -23.28
C ALA A 106 -11.19 -0.02 -22.96
N SER A 107 -11.89 -0.75 -23.86
CA SER A 107 -13.28 -1.17 -23.63
C SER A 107 -13.38 -2.20 -22.50
N ASP A 108 -12.43 -3.11 -22.38
CA ASP A 108 -12.43 -4.08 -21.27
C ASP A 108 -12.10 -3.39 -19.95
N TYR A 109 -11.21 -2.40 -19.97
CA TYR A 109 -10.91 -1.59 -18.80
C TYR A 109 -12.12 -0.78 -18.33
N GLU A 110 -12.89 -0.20 -19.26
CA GLU A 110 -14.15 0.48 -18.95
C GLU A 110 -15.17 -0.47 -18.29
N LYS A 111 -15.29 -1.71 -18.78
CA LYS A 111 -16.17 -2.74 -18.16
C LYS A 111 -15.68 -3.15 -16.78
N PHE A 112 -14.37 -3.33 -16.62
CA PHE A 112 -13.72 -3.64 -15.35
C PHE A 112 -14.01 -2.57 -14.30
N LEU A 113 -13.86 -1.29 -14.66
CA LEU A 113 -14.19 -0.15 -13.79
C LEU A 113 -15.69 0.01 -13.54
N THR A 114 -16.52 -0.24 -14.55
CA THR A 114 -17.99 -0.18 -14.41
C THR A 114 -18.49 -1.25 -13.45
N THR A 115 -17.88 -2.44 -13.45
CA THR A 115 -18.20 -3.51 -12.49
C THR A 115 -17.90 -3.07 -11.06
N LEU A 116 -16.72 -2.49 -10.82
CA LEU A 116 -16.33 -1.97 -9.50
C LEU A 116 -17.27 -0.88 -9.02
N THR A 117 -17.48 0.15 -9.84
CA THR A 117 -18.31 1.31 -9.49
C THR A 117 -19.77 0.94 -9.30
N SER A 118 -20.31 -0.02 -10.07
CA SER A 118 -21.68 -0.50 -9.89
C SER A 118 -21.87 -1.27 -8.59
N ALA A 119 -20.88 -2.10 -8.21
CA ALA A 119 -20.92 -2.82 -6.95
C ALA A 119 -20.83 -1.88 -5.73
N ILE A 120 -19.88 -0.93 -5.76
CA ILE A 120 -19.64 0.02 -4.67
C ILE A 120 -20.78 1.05 -4.54
N GLY A 121 -21.41 1.44 -5.66
CA GLY A 121 -22.47 2.44 -5.65
C GLY A 121 -22.01 3.76 -5.02
N ASN A 122 -22.77 4.26 -4.05
CA ASN A 122 -22.50 5.51 -3.34
C ASN A 122 -21.79 5.33 -1.99
N ARG A 123 -21.23 4.14 -1.70
CA ARG A 123 -20.47 3.89 -0.47
C ARG A 123 -19.25 4.82 -0.37
N LYS A 124 -18.84 5.17 0.85
CA LYS A 124 -17.53 5.81 1.07
C LYS A 124 -16.43 4.88 0.56
N VAL A 125 -15.56 5.40 -0.28
CA VAL A 125 -14.47 4.62 -0.87
C VAL A 125 -13.22 5.47 -1.09
N LEU A 126 -12.05 4.86 -0.85
CA LEU A 126 -10.73 5.38 -1.20
C LEU A 126 -10.15 4.48 -2.30
N TYR A 127 -9.79 5.08 -3.43
CA TYR A 127 -9.12 4.42 -4.54
C TYR A 127 -7.66 4.84 -4.61
N ILE A 128 -6.75 3.87 -4.56
CA ILE A 128 -5.38 3.99 -5.07
C ILE A 128 -5.45 3.59 -6.55
N LEU A 129 -5.24 4.54 -7.45
CA LEU A 129 -5.44 4.32 -8.87
C LEU A 129 -4.14 3.93 -9.58
N GLU A 130 -4.12 2.71 -10.12
CA GLU A 130 -3.13 2.16 -11.05
C GLU A 130 -1.67 2.43 -10.65
N PRO A 131 -1.15 1.68 -9.65
CA PRO A 131 0.25 1.73 -9.25
C PRO A 131 1.22 1.79 -10.44
N ASP A 132 2.23 2.64 -10.32
CA ASP A 132 3.30 2.92 -11.31
C ASP A 132 2.87 3.61 -12.61
N ALA A 133 1.57 3.71 -12.93
CA ALA A 133 1.13 4.17 -14.24
C ALA A 133 1.57 5.61 -14.56
N ILE A 134 1.46 6.54 -13.60
CA ILE A 134 1.91 7.93 -13.82
C ILE A 134 3.43 8.01 -13.84
N GLY A 135 4.13 7.21 -13.03
CA GLY A 135 5.59 7.18 -13.07
C GLY A 135 6.11 6.71 -14.43
N LEU A 136 5.49 5.68 -15.01
CA LEU A 136 5.80 5.17 -16.35
C LEU A 136 5.33 6.10 -17.49
N LEU A 137 4.35 6.97 -17.24
CA LEU A 137 4.00 8.07 -18.15
C LEU A 137 5.02 9.20 -18.13
N ALA A 138 5.60 9.49 -16.96
CA ALA A 138 6.61 10.52 -16.77
C ALA A 138 8.01 10.08 -17.21
N ASP A 139 8.24 8.76 -17.36
CA ASP A 139 9.50 8.21 -17.84
C ASP A 139 9.79 8.55 -19.31
N THR A 140 11.07 8.78 -19.59
CA THR A 140 11.63 9.12 -20.90
C THR A 140 11.62 7.96 -21.90
N THR A 141 11.43 6.71 -21.45
CA THR A 141 11.31 5.54 -22.33
C THR A 141 10.06 5.58 -23.22
N GLY A 142 9.05 6.38 -22.84
CA GLY A 142 7.79 6.52 -23.59
C GLY A 142 6.85 5.31 -23.45
N CYS A 143 7.18 4.38 -22.54
CA CYS A 143 6.45 3.14 -22.37
C CYS A 143 4.97 3.36 -22.01
N GLY A 144 4.69 4.18 -20.98
CA GLY A 144 3.32 4.49 -20.57
C GLY A 144 2.53 5.27 -21.64
N GLN A 145 3.21 6.11 -22.43
CA GLN A 145 2.57 6.82 -23.55
C GLN A 145 2.15 5.83 -24.65
N GLY A 146 3.07 4.95 -25.07
CA GLY A 146 2.80 3.93 -26.09
C GLY A 146 1.73 2.91 -25.67
N ALA A 147 1.61 2.66 -24.36
CA ALA A 147 0.60 1.78 -23.79
C ALA A 147 -0.77 2.46 -23.58
N GLY A 148 -0.90 3.76 -23.83
CA GLY A 148 -2.16 4.50 -23.75
C GLY A 148 -2.62 4.81 -22.32
N TYR A 149 -1.71 4.85 -21.35
CA TYR A 149 -2.06 5.00 -19.93
C TYR A 149 -2.82 6.28 -19.64
N LEU A 150 -2.44 7.41 -20.26
CA LEU A 150 -3.07 8.71 -20.00
C LEU A 150 -4.59 8.69 -20.29
N ALA A 151 -5.00 8.20 -21.46
CA ALA A 151 -6.41 8.15 -21.85
C ALA A 151 -7.23 7.18 -20.97
N ASN A 152 -6.63 6.04 -20.61
CA ASN A 152 -7.27 5.08 -19.71
C ASN A 152 -7.40 5.64 -18.29
N LEU A 153 -6.39 6.34 -17.77
CA LEU A 153 -6.47 7.01 -16.46
C LEU A 153 -7.53 8.11 -16.44
N GLN A 154 -7.67 8.90 -17.51
CA GLN A 154 -8.75 9.88 -17.63
C GLN A 154 -10.13 9.20 -17.60
N THR A 155 -10.28 8.07 -18.29
CA THR A 155 -11.51 7.26 -18.26
C THR A 155 -11.81 6.75 -16.86
N ALA A 156 -10.80 6.21 -16.16
CA ALA A 156 -10.92 5.74 -14.79
C ALA A 156 -11.37 6.85 -13.84
N ILE A 157 -10.71 8.00 -13.87
CA ILE A 157 -11.05 9.15 -13.03
C ILE A 157 -12.48 9.62 -13.30
N GLY A 158 -12.90 9.69 -14.57
CA GLY A 158 -14.25 10.08 -14.95
C GLY A 158 -15.32 9.12 -14.42
N LEU A 159 -15.07 7.80 -14.46
CA LEU A 159 -16.00 6.80 -13.94
C LEU A 159 -16.03 6.76 -12.41
N LEU A 160 -14.86 6.70 -11.77
CA LEU A 160 -14.74 6.63 -10.31
C LEU A 160 -15.29 7.88 -9.63
N SER A 161 -15.16 9.06 -10.27
CA SER A 161 -15.67 10.33 -9.75
C SER A 161 -17.19 10.44 -9.73
N LYS A 162 -17.93 9.52 -10.35
CA LYS A 162 -19.41 9.51 -10.31
C LYS A 162 -19.96 9.20 -8.92
N ASN A 163 -19.19 8.54 -8.05
CA ASN A 163 -19.56 8.34 -6.65
C ASN A 163 -19.18 9.59 -5.85
N ASP A 164 -20.17 10.24 -5.24
CA ASP A 164 -19.95 11.49 -4.52
C ASP A 164 -19.09 11.35 -3.26
N ASN A 165 -18.99 10.14 -2.72
CA ASN A 165 -18.23 9.80 -1.52
C ASN A 165 -16.85 9.19 -1.83
N ALA A 166 -16.45 9.16 -3.10
CA ALA A 166 -15.16 8.66 -3.52
C ALA A 166 -14.02 9.64 -3.22
N GLU A 167 -12.87 9.09 -2.84
CA GLU A 167 -11.57 9.77 -2.74
C GLU A 167 -10.59 9.02 -3.65
N ILE A 168 -10.04 9.70 -4.66
CA ILE A 168 -9.11 9.08 -5.62
C ILE A 168 -7.71 9.65 -5.38
N TYR A 169 -6.75 8.77 -5.14
CA TYR A 169 -5.34 9.08 -5.03
C TYR A 169 -4.57 8.39 -6.16
N LEU A 170 -3.89 9.19 -6.95
CA LEU A 170 -3.16 8.73 -8.13
C LEU A 170 -1.78 8.22 -7.71
N ASP A 171 -1.45 6.96 -8.01
CA ASP A 171 -0.09 6.50 -7.75
C ASP A 171 0.89 7.12 -8.75
N VAL A 172 2.03 7.60 -8.26
CA VAL A 172 3.03 8.28 -9.08
C VAL A 172 4.42 7.64 -9.06
N GLY A 173 4.63 6.57 -8.29
CA GLY A 173 5.96 6.05 -7.97
C GLY A 173 6.81 7.07 -7.22
N TYR A 174 7.23 6.78 -5.98
CA TYR A 174 7.85 7.81 -5.11
C TYR A 174 9.12 8.45 -5.73
N TRP A 175 9.92 7.65 -6.46
CA TRP A 175 11.20 8.06 -7.06
C TRP A 175 11.06 9.20 -8.05
N THR A 176 9.87 9.36 -8.65
CA THR A 176 9.60 10.41 -9.63
C THR A 176 9.63 11.81 -9.00
N LEU A 177 9.50 11.90 -7.67
CA LEU A 177 9.47 13.16 -6.93
C LEU A 177 10.81 13.54 -6.30
N GLU A 178 11.85 12.70 -6.48
CA GLU A 178 13.18 12.94 -5.94
C GLU A 178 13.93 14.05 -6.71
N TYR A 179 13.58 14.24 -7.99
CA TYR A 179 14.26 15.21 -8.86
C TYR A 179 13.30 16.27 -9.45
N PRO A 180 13.75 17.52 -9.62
CA PRO A 180 12.91 18.60 -10.16
C PRO A 180 12.33 18.33 -11.57
N ALA A 181 13.11 17.69 -12.44
CA ALA A 181 12.68 17.44 -13.82
C ALA A 181 11.51 16.44 -13.87
N THR A 182 11.62 15.32 -13.16
CA THR A 182 10.57 14.29 -13.10
C THR A 182 9.36 14.75 -12.31
N SER A 183 9.55 15.47 -11.19
CA SER A 183 8.43 16.04 -10.42
C SER A 183 7.62 17.06 -11.22
N THR A 184 8.28 17.87 -12.08
CA THR A 184 7.59 18.79 -13.00
C THR A 184 6.75 18.02 -14.03
N ALA A 185 7.29 16.94 -14.60
CA ALA A 185 6.56 16.09 -15.54
C ALA A 185 5.34 15.42 -14.89
N VAL A 186 5.52 14.83 -13.70
CA VAL A 186 4.42 14.24 -12.91
C VAL A 186 3.36 15.29 -12.58
N ALA A 187 3.76 16.48 -12.13
CA ALA A 187 2.83 17.57 -11.84
C ALA A 187 2.00 18.00 -13.07
N ALA A 188 2.61 18.02 -14.26
CA ALA A 188 1.89 18.32 -15.50
C ALA A 188 0.86 17.23 -15.85
N ILE A 189 1.23 15.95 -15.71
CA ILE A 189 0.34 14.81 -15.93
C ILE A 189 -0.82 14.83 -14.92
N VAL A 190 -0.53 15.03 -13.63
CA VAL A 190 -1.56 15.09 -12.58
C VAL A 190 -2.53 16.25 -12.82
N LYS A 191 -2.05 17.44 -13.23
CA LYS A 191 -2.93 18.57 -13.62
C LYS A 191 -3.90 18.18 -14.73
N GLN A 192 -3.43 17.45 -15.73
CA GLN A 192 -4.27 16.97 -16.82
C GLN A 192 -5.30 15.95 -16.32
N LEU A 193 -4.89 15.02 -15.45
CA LEU A 193 -5.76 13.96 -14.91
C LEU A 193 -6.84 14.50 -13.96
N VAL A 194 -6.50 15.48 -13.11
CA VAL A 194 -7.46 16.14 -12.21
C VAL A 194 -8.60 16.79 -12.99
N SER A 195 -8.37 17.24 -14.23
CA SER A 195 -9.44 17.80 -15.06
C SER A 195 -10.48 16.78 -15.56
N ALA A 196 -10.20 15.48 -15.45
CA ALA A 196 -11.09 14.41 -15.91
C ALA A 196 -12.21 14.05 -14.91
N GLY A 197 -12.14 14.54 -13.67
CA GLY A 197 -13.16 14.24 -12.66
C GLY A 197 -12.92 14.99 -11.35
N THR A 198 -13.96 15.05 -10.50
CA THR A 198 -13.99 15.95 -9.35
C THR A 198 -13.57 15.31 -8.02
N LYS A 199 -13.23 14.02 -8.02
CA LYS A 199 -12.95 13.26 -6.79
C LYS A 199 -11.46 12.92 -6.58
N VAL A 200 -10.58 13.46 -7.41
CA VAL A 200 -9.13 13.36 -7.18
C VAL A 200 -8.73 14.21 -5.98
N LYS A 201 -8.19 13.55 -4.95
CA LYS A 201 -7.75 14.17 -3.70
C LYS A 201 -6.24 14.41 -3.64
N GLY A 202 -5.50 13.72 -4.50
CA GLY A 202 -4.06 13.91 -4.66
C GLY A 202 -3.37 12.63 -5.11
N ILE A 203 -2.26 12.28 -4.46
CA ILE A 203 -1.39 11.19 -4.92
C ILE A 203 -1.11 10.13 -3.85
N THR A 204 -0.82 8.93 -4.30
CA THR A 204 -0.30 7.83 -3.47
C THR A 204 1.21 7.78 -3.62
N LEU A 205 1.92 7.67 -2.51
CA LEU A 205 3.35 7.42 -2.49
C LEU A 205 3.67 6.09 -1.79
N ASN A 206 4.81 5.53 -2.19
CA ASN A 206 5.42 4.36 -1.56
C ASN A 206 4.68 3.03 -1.77
N THR A 207 3.70 2.94 -2.67
CA THR A 207 2.99 1.70 -2.96
C THR A 207 3.98 0.57 -3.22
N SER A 208 3.91 -0.48 -2.41
CA SER A 208 4.84 -1.62 -2.47
C SER A 208 6.32 -1.26 -2.27
N ASN A 209 6.64 -0.15 -1.60
CA ASN A 209 8.01 0.27 -1.36
C ASN A 209 8.26 0.57 0.13
N TYR A 210 9.44 1.11 0.47
CA TYR A 210 9.99 1.02 1.83
C TYR A 210 10.37 2.38 2.43
N GLN A 211 10.18 3.49 1.70
CA GLN A 211 10.64 4.81 2.12
C GLN A 211 10.02 5.27 3.44
N SER A 212 10.83 5.92 4.28
CA SER A 212 10.38 6.40 5.59
C SER A 212 9.31 7.48 5.46
N THR A 213 8.42 7.58 6.43
CA THR A 213 7.34 8.58 6.43
C THR A 213 7.86 10.02 6.36
N SER A 214 9.04 10.30 6.93
CA SER A 214 9.70 11.61 6.81
C SER A 214 10.16 11.92 5.39
N THR A 215 10.75 10.93 4.71
CA THR A 215 11.14 11.07 3.29
C THR A 215 9.90 11.31 2.44
N LEU A 216 8.86 10.50 2.64
CA LEU A 216 7.60 10.64 1.91
C LEU A 216 6.90 11.98 2.14
N SER A 217 6.97 12.53 3.37
CA SER A 217 6.44 13.88 3.65
C SER A 217 7.17 14.96 2.86
N THR A 218 8.49 14.85 2.72
CA THR A 218 9.29 15.77 1.90
C THR A 218 8.94 15.63 0.42
N LEU A 219 8.81 14.40 -0.08
CA LEU A 219 8.39 14.15 -1.47
C LEU A 219 6.98 14.67 -1.75
N CYS A 220 6.06 14.55 -0.80
CA CYS A 220 4.72 15.14 -0.91
C CYS A 220 4.79 16.66 -1.04
N SER A 221 5.64 17.33 -0.25
CA SER A 221 5.87 18.79 -0.36
C SER A 221 6.51 19.18 -1.70
N ASN A 222 7.43 18.37 -2.23
CA ASN A 222 7.99 18.57 -3.57
C ASN A 222 6.89 18.52 -4.64
N PHE A 223 6.00 17.52 -4.57
CA PHE A 223 4.86 17.42 -5.46
C PHE A 223 3.92 18.63 -5.34
N GLN A 224 3.51 19.01 -4.13
CA GLN A 224 2.64 20.17 -3.90
C GLN A 224 3.25 21.47 -4.45
N THR A 225 4.57 21.61 -4.35
CA THR A 225 5.32 22.72 -4.95
C THR A 225 5.29 22.67 -6.48
N ALA A 226 5.59 21.52 -7.08
CA ALA A 226 5.63 21.36 -8.53
C ALA A 226 4.24 21.50 -9.18
N VAL A 227 3.20 20.97 -8.53
CA VAL A 227 1.81 21.09 -8.99
C VAL A 227 1.23 22.47 -8.66
N GLY A 228 1.82 23.21 -7.72
CA GLY A 228 1.34 24.53 -7.31
C GLY A 228 -0.03 24.48 -6.63
N SER A 229 -0.31 23.41 -5.88
CA SER A 229 -1.54 23.23 -5.11
C SER A 229 -1.24 22.54 -3.79
N ILE A 230 -1.71 23.14 -2.71
CA ILE A 230 -1.69 22.55 -1.37
C ILE A 230 -2.96 21.74 -1.06
N ASP A 231 -3.98 21.82 -1.94
CA ASP A 231 -5.25 21.10 -1.77
C ASP A 231 -5.15 19.64 -2.25
N LEU A 232 -4.12 19.31 -3.05
CA LEU A 232 -3.80 17.95 -3.43
C LEU A 232 -2.87 17.36 -2.37
N HIS A 233 -3.42 16.46 -1.56
CA HIS A 233 -2.71 15.82 -0.45
C HIS A 233 -2.05 14.51 -0.89
N CYS A 234 -1.34 13.86 0.02
CA CYS A 234 -0.77 12.53 -0.24
C CYS A 234 -1.36 11.48 0.69
N ILE A 235 -1.25 10.22 0.27
CA ILE A 235 -1.39 9.05 1.14
C ILE A 235 -0.16 8.17 1.00
N PHE A 236 0.24 7.52 2.08
CA PHE A 236 1.48 6.73 2.11
C PHE A 236 1.16 5.26 2.34
N ASP A 237 1.65 4.39 1.45
CA ASP A 237 1.77 2.98 1.78
C ASP A 237 2.86 2.80 2.83
N THR A 238 2.46 2.33 3.99
CA THR A 238 3.29 2.11 5.19
C THR A 238 3.42 0.63 5.52
N SER A 239 2.99 -0.25 4.62
CA SER A 239 2.97 -1.70 4.82
C SER A 239 4.33 -2.30 5.20
N ARG A 240 5.44 -1.73 4.73
CA ARG A 240 6.78 -2.30 4.87
C ARG A 240 7.89 -1.29 5.18
N ASN A 241 7.55 -0.08 5.65
CA ASN A 241 8.48 1.04 5.72
C ASN A 241 9.01 1.39 7.12
N TYR A 242 8.97 0.46 8.08
CA TYR A 242 9.37 0.75 9.47
C TYR A 242 10.80 1.27 9.60
N HIS A 243 11.73 0.68 8.84
CA HIS A 243 13.15 1.04 8.84
C HIS A 243 13.54 2.05 7.76
N GLY A 244 12.59 2.50 6.93
CA GLY A 244 12.89 3.28 5.74
C GLY A 244 13.48 2.42 4.61
N GLY A 245 13.70 3.06 3.45
CA GLY A 245 14.24 2.40 2.27
C GLY A 245 15.74 2.12 2.43
N PRO A 246 16.25 1.00 1.90
CA PRO A 246 17.67 0.69 1.98
C PRO A 246 18.48 1.66 1.12
N GLU A 247 19.72 1.96 1.53
CA GLU A 247 20.63 2.84 0.78
C GLU A 247 20.93 2.34 -0.65
N SER A 248 20.79 1.02 -0.88
CA SER A 248 20.95 0.39 -2.18
C SER A 248 19.80 0.66 -3.16
N ASN A 249 18.71 1.29 -2.71
CA ASN A 249 17.43 1.39 -3.42
C ASN A 249 16.86 0.02 -3.84
N GLU A 250 17.19 -1.04 -3.10
CA GLU A 250 16.54 -2.33 -3.28
C GLU A 250 15.03 -2.19 -3.03
N TRP A 251 14.25 -2.81 -3.90
CA TRP A 251 12.79 -2.77 -3.87
C TRP A 251 12.17 -4.17 -3.82
N CYS A 252 12.92 -5.21 -4.16
CA CYS A 252 12.39 -6.55 -4.33
C CYS A 252 12.65 -7.39 -3.08
N ASN A 253 11.59 -7.74 -2.34
CA ASN A 253 11.64 -8.56 -1.12
C ASN A 253 12.75 -8.11 -0.14
N VAL A 254 12.75 -6.83 0.23
CA VAL A 254 13.83 -6.21 1.05
C VAL A 254 13.95 -6.90 2.41
N LYS A 255 15.14 -7.43 2.71
CA LYS A 255 15.41 -8.21 3.91
C LYS A 255 15.44 -7.37 5.18
N SER A 256 16.01 -6.18 5.09
CA SER A 256 16.11 -5.23 6.20
C SER A 256 14.78 -4.52 6.54
N ALA A 257 13.70 -4.75 5.79
CA ALA A 257 12.43 -4.06 5.97
C ALA A 257 11.62 -4.58 7.17
N GLY A 258 10.70 -3.74 7.66
CA GLY A 258 9.77 -4.06 8.74
C GLY A 258 8.38 -3.48 8.49
N ILE A 259 7.33 -4.11 9.01
CA ILE A 259 5.95 -3.59 8.91
C ILE A 259 5.89 -2.20 9.56
N GLY A 260 5.50 -1.19 8.79
CA GLY A 260 5.49 0.20 9.22
C GLY A 260 4.25 0.63 10.00
N PRO A 261 4.02 1.94 10.17
CA PRO A 261 2.87 2.49 10.88
C PRO A 261 1.54 1.86 10.47
N LEU A 262 0.62 1.74 11.44
CA LEU A 262 -0.70 1.15 11.20
C LEU A 262 -1.56 2.05 10.29
N PRO A 263 -2.49 1.48 9.49
CA PRO A 263 -3.42 2.26 8.70
C PRO A 263 -4.25 3.21 9.57
N THR A 264 -4.30 4.49 9.20
CA THR A 264 -5.00 5.53 9.95
C THR A 264 -5.19 6.78 9.10
N SER A 265 -6.25 7.55 9.35
CA SER A 265 -6.41 8.92 8.84
C SER A 265 -5.88 9.99 9.80
N ASP A 266 -5.49 9.61 11.03
CA ASP A 266 -4.83 10.48 12.00
C ASP A 266 -3.30 10.33 11.87
N THR A 267 -2.75 10.88 10.79
CA THR A 267 -1.33 10.74 10.43
C THR A 267 -0.42 11.66 11.24
N GLY A 268 -0.97 12.74 11.80
CA GLY A 268 -0.21 13.84 12.41
C GLY A 268 0.62 14.67 11.41
N ILE A 269 0.48 14.45 10.11
CA ILE A 269 1.22 15.15 9.05
C ILE A 269 0.22 15.94 8.21
N SER A 270 0.37 17.27 8.16
CA SER A 270 -0.67 18.17 7.65
C SER A 270 -1.05 17.99 6.18
N ASN A 271 -0.15 17.46 5.35
CA ASN A 271 -0.38 17.21 3.92
C ASN A 271 -0.57 15.72 3.59
N VAL A 272 -0.85 14.88 4.60
CA VAL A 272 -1.03 13.43 4.43
C VAL A 272 -2.35 13.00 5.03
N ASP A 273 -3.26 12.55 4.18
CA ASP A 273 -4.61 12.18 4.60
C ASP A 273 -4.66 10.80 5.27
N TYR A 274 -3.87 9.85 4.79
CA TYR A 274 -3.88 8.47 5.29
C TYR A 274 -2.49 7.84 5.28
N PHE A 275 -2.22 7.07 6.33
CA PHE A 275 -1.35 5.90 6.23
C PHE A 275 -2.22 4.71 5.84
N ILE A 276 -1.78 3.96 4.86
CA ILE A 276 -2.48 2.79 4.33
C ILE A 276 -1.50 1.63 4.21
N TRP A 277 -2.01 0.40 4.28
CA TRP A 277 -1.24 -0.77 3.86
C TRP A 277 -1.77 -1.18 2.49
N ALA A 278 -1.07 -0.74 1.44
CA ALA A 278 -1.47 -1.07 0.08
C ALA A 278 -0.89 -2.43 -0.33
N LYS A 279 0.42 -2.63 -0.20
CA LYS A 279 1.03 -3.96 -0.39
C LYS A 279 0.74 -4.88 0.80
N PRO A 280 0.21 -6.10 0.58
CA PRO A 280 0.07 -7.05 1.68
C PRO A 280 1.43 -7.49 2.25
N PRO A 281 1.72 -7.29 3.56
CA PRO A 281 2.94 -7.82 4.15
C PRO A 281 3.00 -9.34 4.01
N GLY A 282 4.10 -9.84 3.46
CA GLY A 282 4.32 -11.25 3.19
C GLY A 282 4.06 -11.67 1.74
N ASP A 283 3.33 -10.91 0.93
CA ASP A 283 3.21 -11.21 -0.50
C ASP A 283 4.49 -10.80 -1.23
N SER A 284 5.08 -11.72 -1.98
CA SER A 284 6.34 -11.48 -2.69
C SER A 284 6.22 -10.39 -3.75
N ASP A 285 7.30 -9.66 -3.99
CA ASP A 285 7.47 -8.73 -5.11
C ASP A 285 7.91 -9.44 -6.40
N GLY A 286 8.35 -10.69 -6.32
CA GLY A 286 8.91 -11.46 -7.43
C GLY A 286 10.02 -12.40 -6.95
N THR A 287 10.61 -13.14 -7.90
CA THR A 287 11.68 -14.09 -7.58
C THR A 287 12.94 -13.42 -7.05
N CYS A 288 13.16 -12.15 -7.44
CA CYS A 288 14.28 -11.31 -7.00
C CYS A 288 15.67 -11.93 -7.24
N GLU A 289 15.82 -12.78 -8.26
CA GLU A 289 17.09 -13.43 -8.59
C GLU A 289 18.14 -12.41 -9.10
N GLY A 290 19.40 -12.58 -8.67
CA GLY A 290 20.51 -11.74 -9.14
C GLY A 290 20.49 -10.29 -8.66
N ARG A 291 19.65 -9.96 -7.66
CA ARG A 291 19.51 -8.62 -7.09
C ARG A 291 20.54 -8.34 -5.98
N THR A 292 20.36 -7.26 -5.22
CA THR A 292 21.32 -6.86 -4.19
C THR A 292 21.37 -7.88 -3.04
N SER A 293 22.39 -7.79 -2.17
CA SER A 293 22.50 -8.66 -0.99
C SER A 293 21.37 -8.49 0.03
N ASP A 294 20.60 -7.40 -0.08
CA ASP A 294 19.44 -7.14 0.76
C ASP A 294 18.13 -7.66 0.14
N ALA A 295 18.15 -8.20 -1.09
CA ALA A 295 16.99 -8.86 -1.67
C ALA A 295 16.89 -10.32 -1.19
N MET A 296 15.71 -10.72 -0.71
CA MET A 296 15.41 -12.14 -0.51
C MET A 296 14.91 -12.77 -1.80
N GLN A 297 15.57 -13.82 -2.27
CA GLN A 297 15.06 -14.63 -3.37
C GLN A 297 13.80 -15.38 -2.91
N GLY A 298 12.71 -15.22 -3.65
CA GLY A 298 11.38 -15.64 -3.22
C GLY A 298 10.58 -16.33 -4.32
N PRO A 299 9.29 -16.63 -4.05
CA PRO A 299 8.37 -17.12 -5.07
C PRO A 299 8.00 -16.01 -6.07
N GLY A 300 7.15 -16.32 -7.06
CA GLY A 300 6.62 -15.33 -7.99
C GLY A 300 5.82 -14.21 -7.30
N ALA A 301 5.70 -13.07 -7.96
CA ALA A 301 5.03 -11.89 -7.43
C ALA A 301 3.57 -12.19 -7.05
N GLY A 302 3.16 -11.78 -5.84
CA GLY A 302 1.81 -12.02 -5.32
C GLY A 302 1.61 -13.38 -4.63
N VAL A 303 2.64 -14.24 -4.59
CA VAL A 303 2.64 -15.46 -3.78
C VAL A 303 3.09 -15.15 -2.36
N PHE A 304 2.44 -15.74 -1.35
CA PHE A 304 2.87 -15.60 0.04
C PHE A 304 4.29 -16.14 0.24
N PHE A 305 5.16 -15.32 0.79
CA PHE A 305 6.56 -15.61 1.07
C PHE A 305 6.77 -15.56 2.58
N ASN A 306 6.76 -16.73 3.21
CA ASN A 306 6.74 -16.85 4.67
C ASN A 306 8.02 -16.34 5.35
N GLU A 307 9.18 -16.50 4.72
CA GLU A 307 10.46 -15.99 5.23
C GLU A 307 10.47 -14.45 5.21
N LEU A 308 10.00 -13.84 4.12
CA LEU A 308 9.81 -12.40 4.03
C LEU A 308 8.81 -11.91 5.07
N PHE A 309 7.68 -12.59 5.23
CA PHE A 309 6.66 -12.26 6.23
C PHE A 309 7.22 -12.26 7.65
N GLN A 310 7.96 -13.31 8.02
CA GLN A 310 8.60 -13.40 9.34
C GLN A 310 9.57 -12.25 9.59
N SER A 311 10.40 -11.93 8.60
CA SER A 311 11.34 -10.80 8.67
C SER A 311 10.61 -9.47 8.87
N LEU A 312 9.59 -9.20 8.06
CA LEU A 312 8.79 -7.97 8.14
C LEU A 312 8.09 -7.83 9.50
N TRP A 313 7.50 -8.92 10.01
CA TRP A 313 6.81 -8.94 11.29
C TRP A 313 7.78 -8.70 12.45
N ASN A 314 8.86 -9.48 12.53
CA ASN A 314 9.83 -9.41 13.62
C ASN A 314 10.53 -8.05 13.72
N GLN A 315 10.78 -7.42 12.57
CA GLN A 315 11.42 -6.10 12.46
C GLN A 315 10.41 -4.94 12.49
N GLY A 316 9.11 -5.21 12.55
CA GLY A 316 8.06 -4.21 12.36
C GLY A 316 7.47 -3.63 13.64
N ILE A 317 6.58 -2.66 13.46
CA ILE A 317 5.86 -1.95 14.54
C ILE A 317 5.10 -2.89 15.48
N MET A 318 4.62 -4.02 14.95
CA MET A 318 3.83 -4.99 15.71
C MET A 318 4.63 -5.56 16.88
N VAL A 319 5.89 -5.93 16.63
CA VAL A 319 6.80 -6.42 17.65
C VAL A 319 7.45 -5.25 18.40
N ALA A 320 7.99 -4.27 17.67
CA ALA A 320 8.79 -3.20 18.26
C ALA A 320 8.01 -2.26 19.19
N GLU A 321 6.72 -2.02 18.92
CA GLU A 321 5.94 -1.00 19.62
C GLU A 321 4.60 -1.51 20.15
N LYS A 322 3.97 -2.48 19.48
CA LYS A 322 2.65 -3.00 19.89
C LYS A 322 2.73 -4.22 20.81
N GLY A 323 3.94 -4.69 21.13
CA GLY A 323 4.18 -5.74 22.13
C GLY A 323 3.76 -7.14 21.71
N TYR A 324 3.60 -7.39 20.40
CA TYR A 324 3.41 -8.74 19.89
C TYR A 324 4.71 -9.54 19.97
N SER A 325 4.59 -10.87 20.08
CA SER A 325 5.75 -11.76 20.05
C SER A 325 6.31 -11.91 18.63
N ALA A 326 7.63 -12.03 18.52
CA ALA A 326 8.28 -12.48 17.29
C ALA A 326 7.86 -13.92 16.94
N ILE A 327 7.82 -14.25 15.66
CA ILE A 327 7.33 -15.55 15.15
C ILE A 327 8.29 -16.71 15.46
N ASP A 328 9.58 -16.44 15.55
CA ASP A 328 10.64 -17.44 15.82
C ASP A 328 11.05 -17.51 17.30
N GLY A 329 10.35 -16.78 18.18
CA GLY A 329 10.68 -16.67 19.60
C GLY A 329 11.95 -15.87 19.92
N THR A 330 12.58 -15.21 18.93
CA THR A 330 13.69 -14.30 19.21
C THR A 330 13.16 -13.01 19.83
N VAL A 331 13.52 -12.76 21.09
CA VAL A 331 13.36 -11.43 21.69
C VAL A 331 14.45 -10.55 21.08
N HIS A 332 14.08 -9.60 20.22
CA HIS A 332 14.94 -8.44 19.98
C HIS A 332 15.07 -7.73 21.32
N SER A 333 16.19 -7.99 21.99
CA SER A 333 16.55 -7.29 23.20
C SER A 333 16.70 -5.83 22.80
N SER A 334 15.76 -4.99 23.21
CA SER A 334 15.93 -3.55 23.17
C SER A 334 17.02 -3.17 24.16
N THR A 335 18.28 -3.41 23.82
CA THR A 335 19.42 -2.92 24.59
C THR A 335 19.85 -1.59 23.99
N GLY A 336 19.50 -0.53 24.71
CA GLY A 336 20.18 0.75 24.60
C GLY A 336 21.69 0.60 24.77
N SER A 337 22.39 1.64 24.31
CA SER A 337 23.83 1.86 24.34
C SER A 337 24.61 1.10 25.42
N GLY A 338 25.62 0.33 25.01
CA GLY A 338 26.57 -0.32 25.91
C GLY A 338 27.74 -1.02 25.22
N SER A 339 28.79 -0.24 24.97
CA SER A 339 30.21 -0.56 24.69
C SER A 339 30.73 -2.02 24.77
N SER A 340 31.48 -2.40 23.72
CA SER A 340 32.66 -3.29 23.61
C SER A 340 32.88 -4.48 24.55
N ALA A 341 33.02 -5.68 23.97
CA ALA A 341 34.11 -6.62 24.30
C ALA A 341 34.32 -7.68 23.21
N THR A 342 35.56 -7.76 22.73
CA THR A 342 36.16 -8.77 21.85
C THR A 342 36.15 -10.16 22.47
N GLN A 343 35.85 -11.22 21.70
CA GLN A 343 36.53 -12.52 21.87
C GLN A 343 36.45 -13.40 20.61
N THR A 344 37.63 -13.75 20.12
CA THR A 344 37.97 -14.68 19.05
C THR A 344 37.99 -16.11 19.59
N GLN A 345 37.53 -17.12 18.83
CA GLN A 345 38.26 -18.38 18.66
C GLN A 345 37.71 -19.27 17.52
N GLN A 346 38.67 -19.72 16.70
CA GLN A 346 38.63 -20.85 15.73
C GLN A 346 38.38 -22.17 16.50
N GLN A 347 37.94 -23.32 15.97
CA GLN A 347 38.33 -24.14 14.81
C GLN A 347 37.46 -25.44 14.95
N GLN A 348 37.01 -26.19 13.93
CA GLN A 348 37.75 -27.28 13.29
C GLN A 348 36.88 -28.03 12.25
N GLN A 349 37.57 -28.64 11.29
CA GLN A 349 37.11 -29.33 10.10
C GLN A 349 36.84 -30.85 10.32
N GLN A 350 36.27 -31.44 9.24
CA GLN A 350 36.38 -32.83 8.74
C GLN A 350 35.23 -33.80 9.08
N ASN A 351 34.44 -34.15 8.04
CA ASN A 351 34.72 -35.37 7.29
C ASN A 351 34.01 -35.39 5.92
N GLN A 352 34.78 -35.79 4.89
CA GLN A 352 34.30 -36.19 3.57
C GLN A 352 33.89 -37.67 3.61
N ASN A 353 32.81 -38.02 2.89
CA ASN A 353 32.88 -39.05 1.84
C ASN A 353 31.62 -39.08 0.98
N GLN A 354 31.86 -38.86 -0.32
CA GLN A 354 31.26 -39.45 -1.52
C GLN A 354 29.79 -39.90 -1.50
N ASN A 355 29.00 -39.31 -2.41
CA ASN A 355 28.50 -40.06 -3.56
C ASN A 355 28.13 -39.16 -4.73
N GLN A 356 28.50 -39.62 -5.92
CA GLN A 356 28.15 -39.10 -7.23
C GLN A 356 26.68 -39.42 -7.54
N ASP A 357 25.99 -38.50 -8.20
CA ASP A 357 25.44 -38.74 -9.55
C ASP A 357 24.82 -37.45 -10.09
N ALA A 358 25.37 -37.01 -11.22
CA ALA A 358 24.88 -35.90 -12.01
C ALA A 358 24.13 -36.47 -13.22
N ALA A 359 22.89 -36.05 -13.42
CA ALA A 359 22.16 -36.28 -14.67
C ALA A 359 21.54 -34.97 -15.15
N THR A 360 22.27 -34.32 -16.04
CA THR A 360 21.87 -33.20 -16.89
C THR A 360 20.82 -33.69 -17.89
N TYR A 361 19.68 -33.00 -18.02
CA TYR A 361 18.82 -33.12 -19.19
C TYR A 361 18.59 -31.76 -19.84
N ASN A 362 19.26 -31.58 -20.98
CA ASN A 362 18.99 -30.53 -21.94
C ASN A 362 17.70 -30.83 -22.70
N ALA A 363 16.88 -29.81 -22.87
CA ALA A 363 15.75 -29.78 -23.78
C ALA A 363 16.22 -29.72 -25.24
N THR A 364 15.52 -30.42 -26.13
CA THR A 364 15.51 -30.10 -27.56
C THR A 364 14.14 -30.40 -28.12
N SER A 365 13.56 -29.41 -28.80
CA SER A 365 12.28 -29.46 -29.49
C SER A 365 12.52 -29.69 -30.98
N THR A 366 11.71 -30.55 -31.60
CA THR A 366 11.21 -30.53 -32.98
C THR A 366 9.97 -31.45 -32.96
N GLY A 367 8.82 -31.20 -33.58
CA GLY A 367 8.50 -30.48 -34.81
C GLY A 367 7.73 -31.45 -35.71
N ASP A 368 6.50 -31.08 -36.07
CA ASP A 368 5.76 -31.44 -37.30
C ASP A 368 4.58 -32.47 -37.34
N GLN A 369 3.41 -31.89 -37.71
CA GLN A 369 2.39 -32.24 -38.71
C GLN A 369 1.23 -33.25 -38.47
N ALA A 370 0.02 -32.67 -38.45
CA ALA A 370 -1.17 -32.90 -39.31
C ALA A 370 -2.12 -34.13 -39.17
N GLN A 371 -3.34 -33.83 -38.65
CA GLN A 371 -4.75 -34.14 -39.06
C GLN A 371 -5.17 -35.45 -39.80
N PRO A 372 -6.49 -35.77 -39.95
CA PRO A 372 -7.70 -35.50 -39.13
C PRO A 372 -8.61 -36.75 -38.93
N THR A 373 -9.63 -36.70 -38.06
CA THR A 373 -10.91 -37.43 -38.33
C THR A 373 -12.12 -36.89 -37.55
N LYS A 374 -13.26 -36.99 -38.25
CA LYS A 374 -14.63 -36.51 -38.02
C LYS A 374 -15.34 -37.15 -36.80
N GLN A 375 -16.08 -36.36 -36.00
CA GLN A 375 -17.54 -36.14 -36.01
C GLN A 375 -18.36 -37.19 -35.23
N LEU A 376 -19.09 -36.79 -34.19
CA LEU A 376 -20.55 -36.96 -34.09
C LEU A 376 -21.14 -36.21 -32.88
N ALA A 377 -22.29 -35.59 -33.11
CA ALA A 377 -23.10 -34.83 -32.17
C ALA A 377 -24.09 -35.74 -31.39
N SER A 378 -24.56 -35.28 -30.22
CA SER A 378 -25.98 -35.41 -29.82
C SER A 378 -26.30 -34.71 -28.48
N THR A 379 -27.24 -33.77 -28.56
CA THR A 379 -28.28 -33.43 -27.57
C THR A 379 -29.61 -33.49 -28.37
N PRO A 380 -30.83 -33.71 -27.82
CA PRO A 380 -31.43 -32.79 -26.82
C PRO A 380 -32.58 -33.33 -25.87
N THR A 381 -32.92 -32.51 -24.85
CA THR A 381 -34.29 -32.24 -24.24
C THR A 381 -35.09 -33.32 -23.43
N PRO A 382 -36.21 -33.01 -22.71
CA PRO A 382 -36.56 -31.89 -21.78
C PRO A 382 -37.39 -32.27 -20.49
N ILE A 383 -37.42 -31.38 -19.48
CA ILE A 383 -38.53 -30.79 -18.62
C ILE A 383 -39.78 -31.66 -18.26
N PRO A 384 -40.31 -31.67 -16.99
CA PRO A 384 -41.39 -30.74 -16.56
C PRO A 384 -41.36 -30.17 -15.14
N ALA A 385 -42.03 -29.01 -15.03
CA ALA A 385 -42.25 -28.15 -13.88
C ALA A 385 -43.45 -28.57 -12.98
N SER A 386 -43.46 -28.10 -11.72
CA SER A 386 -44.63 -27.78 -10.88
C SER A 386 -44.11 -27.18 -9.56
N LYS A 387 -44.78 -26.36 -8.74
CA LYS A 387 -45.98 -25.53 -8.77
C LYS A 387 -45.85 -24.56 -7.56
N SER A 388 -46.55 -23.44 -7.63
CA SER A 388 -46.84 -22.44 -6.60
C SER A 388 -47.29 -22.99 -5.22
N SER A 389 -47.01 -22.25 -4.14
CA SER A 389 -47.97 -21.97 -3.05
C SER A 389 -47.53 -20.75 -2.22
N GLU A 390 -48.41 -19.77 -2.16
CA GLU A 390 -48.42 -18.65 -1.20
C GLU A 390 -48.70 -19.16 0.22
N SER A 391 -48.17 -18.48 1.23
CA SER A 391 -48.77 -18.39 2.56
C SER A 391 -48.30 -17.10 3.24
N GLN A 392 -49.23 -16.14 3.38
CA GLN A 392 -49.15 -15.06 4.35
C GLN A 392 -49.21 -15.63 5.78
N GLN A 393 -48.53 -15.00 6.76
CA GLN A 393 -49.17 -14.17 7.80
C GLN A 393 -48.31 -13.96 9.06
N ILE A 394 -48.41 -12.72 9.55
CA ILE A 394 -48.49 -12.26 10.94
C ILE A 394 -47.19 -11.99 11.72
N SER A 395 -47.02 -10.68 11.90
CA SER A 395 -46.26 -9.95 12.92
C SER A 395 -46.77 -10.22 14.33
N THR A 396 -45.87 -10.23 15.31
CA THR A 396 -46.16 -9.80 16.69
C THR A 396 -44.92 -9.14 17.29
N GLU A 397 -45.05 -7.84 17.58
CA GLU A 397 -44.22 -7.10 18.51
C GLU A 397 -44.44 -7.60 19.94
N SER A 398 -43.40 -7.58 20.77
CA SER A 398 -43.60 -7.35 22.21
C SER A 398 -42.38 -6.76 22.91
N SER A 399 -42.61 -5.55 23.42
CA SER A 399 -42.27 -5.03 24.75
C SER A 399 -40.81 -4.89 25.20
N THR A 400 -40.47 -3.60 25.32
CA THR A 400 -39.55 -2.90 26.21
C THR A 400 -39.51 -3.36 27.68
N SER A 401 -38.32 -3.32 28.29
CA SER A 401 -38.14 -2.90 29.69
C SER A 401 -36.70 -2.41 29.96
N SER A 402 -36.56 -1.14 30.35
CA SER A 402 -35.34 -0.57 30.95
C SER A 402 -35.53 -0.38 32.46
N PRO A 403 -34.48 -0.47 33.29
CA PRO A 403 -34.48 0.18 34.59
C PRO A 403 -33.55 1.40 34.62
N VAL A 404 -34.06 2.45 35.26
CA VAL A 404 -33.42 3.73 35.59
C VAL A 404 -32.48 3.54 36.78
N GLY A 405 -31.29 4.18 36.76
CA GLY A 405 -30.54 4.43 38.00
C GLY A 405 -29.02 4.67 37.91
N THR A 406 -28.54 5.71 37.20
CA THR A 406 -27.10 6.08 37.27
C THR A 406 -26.81 7.57 37.02
N GLY A 407 -27.75 8.48 37.34
CA GLY A 407 -27.65 9.90 36.99
C GLY A 407 -26.72 10.78 37.83
N VAL A 408 -26.24 10.33 39.01
CA VAL A 408 -25.51 11.20 39.94
C VAL A 408 -24.01 10.87 40.03
N VAL A 409 -23.60 9.64 39.71
CA VAL A 409 -22.18 9.23 39.78
C VAL A 409 -21.40 9.61 38.52
N VAL A 410 -22.08 9.71 37.36
CA VAL A 410 -21.45 10.06 36.08
C VAL A 410 -21.07 11.55 36.01
N LEU A 411 -21.83 12.44 36.65
CA LEU A 411 -21.54 13.88 36.62
C LEU A 411 -20.27 14.25 37.40
N VAL A 412 -20.00 13.59 38.53
CA VAL A 412 -18.79 13.85 39.34
C VAL A 412 -17.54 13.30 38.63
N GLY A 413 -17.66 12.16 37.96
CA GLY A 413 -16.56 11.58 37.16
C GLY A 413 -16.19 12.45 35.95
N LEU A 414 -17.18 13.01 35.24
CA LEU A 414 -16.94 13.88 34.08
C LEU A 414 -16.28 15.22 34.47
N VAL A 415 -16.65 15.80 35.60
CA VAL A 415 -16.02 17.05 36.09
C VAL A 415 -14.57 16.80 36.53
N ALA A 416 -14.29 15.68 37.20
CA ALA A 416 -12.93 15.32 37.58
C ALA A 416 -12.03 15.07 36.35
N ALA A 417 -12.53 14.37 35.33
CA ALA A 417 -11.81 14.13 34.08
C ALA A 417 -11.51 15.44 33.31
N ALA A 418 -12.47 16.37 33.27
CA ALA A 418 -12.29 17.67 32.63
C ALA A 418 -11.22 18.54 33.33
N VAL A 419 -11.15 18.49 34.67
CA VAL A 419 -10.13 19.21 35.44
C VAL A 419 -8.74 18.61 35.20
N VAL A 420 -8.60 17.28 35.14
CA VAL A 420 -7.33 16.60 34.83
C VAL A 420 -6.86 16.93 33.41
N ALA A 421 -7.77 16.94 32.43
CA ALA A 421 -7.46 17.32 31.06
C ALA A 421 -7.00 18.79 30.95
N LEU A 422 -7.65 19.71 31.66
CA LEU A 422 -7.25 21.13 31.69
C LEU A 422 -5.85 21.32 32.31
N VAL A 423 -5.52 20.60 33.38
CA VAL A 423 -4.19 20.65 34.01
C VAL A 423 -3.12 20.10 33.05
N ALA A 424 -3.41 19.01 32.33
CA ALA A 424 -2.51 18.46 31.32
C ALA A 424 -2.26 19.43 30.15
N ILE A 425 -3.30 20.08 29.63
CA ILE A 425 -3.21 21.07 28.54
C ILE A 425 -2.38 22.29 28.98
N VAL A 426 -2.58 22.79 30.20
CA VAL A 426 -1.77 23.88 30.77
C VAL A 426 -0.31 23.46 30.93
N GLY A 427 -0.04 22.21 31.34
CA GLY A 427 1.30 21.63 31.42
C GLY A 427 2.00 21.55 30.06
N ILE A 428 1.31 21.11 29.02
CA ILE A 428 1.81 21.02 27.64
C ILE A 428 2.13 22.41 27.10
N ARG A 429 1.23 23.40 27.27
CA ARG A 429 1.48 24.79 26.83
C ARG A 429 2.67 25.43 27.55
N ARG A 430 2.87 25.14 28.83
CA ARG A 430 4.07 25.60 29.58
C ARG A 430 5.35 24.96 29.03
N ARG A 431 5.34 23.67 28.68
CA ARG A 431 6.49 22.98 28.05
C ARG A 431 6.78 23.52 26.66
N GLN A 432 5.77 23.74 25.81
CA GLN A 432 5.95 24.33 24.48
C GLN A 432 6.51 25.76 24.56
N LYS A 433 6.04 26.59 25.49
CA LYS A 433 6.60 27.93 25.73
C LYS A 433 8.06 27.89 26.18
N LYS A 434 8.45 26.87 26.98
CA LYS A 434 9.86 26.65 27.38
C LYS A 434 10.72 26.20 26.20
N MET A 435 10.23 25.31 25.35
CA MET A 435 10.91 24.88 24.11
C MET A 435 11.12 26.06 23.15
N LEU A 436 10.10 26.90 22.96
CA LEU A 436 10.16 28.06 22.07
C LEU A 436 11.13 29.14 22.58
N ASN A 437 11.24 29.30 23.91
CA ASN A 437 12.19 30.21 24.52
C ASN A 437 13.64 29.68 24.44
N ASN A 438 13.84 28.36 24.53
CA ASN A 438 15.15 27.73 24.37
C ASN A 438 15.64 27.74 22.91
N ALA A 439 14.73 27.77 21.93
CA ALA A 439 15.06 27.89 20.50
C ALA A 439 15.46 29.32 20.07
N LYS A 440 15.37 30.32 20.95
CA LYS A 440 15.63 31.74 20.64
C LYS A 440 17.03 32.26 21.03
N THR A 441 17.96 31.39 21.44
CA THR A 441 19.38 31.76 21.64
C THR A 441 20.21 31.41 20.41
N PRO A 442 20.79 32.39 19.68
CA PRO A 442 21.63 32.12 18.52
C PRO A 442 23.10 32.01 18.90
N GLU A 443 23.69 30.81 18.78
CA GLU A 443 25.14 30.64 18.58
C GLU A 443 25.36 30.52 17.06
N LEU A 444 25.43 31.69 16.42
CA LEU A 444 25.66 31.84 14.98
C LEU A 444 27.12 32.27 14.78
N SER A 445 28.08 31.36 14.93
CA SER A 445 29.50 31.59 14.60
C SER A 445 30.31 30.29 14.55
N ALA A 446 30.11 29.44 13.54
CA ALA A 446 31.13 28.47 13.05
C ALA A 446 30.63 27.66 11.85
N LEU A 447 30.48 28.28 10.67
CA LEU A 447 30.52 27.52 9.41
C LEU A 447 31.34 28.31 8.38
N ALA A 448 32.46 27.71 7.98
CA ALA A 448 33.35 28.22 6.94
C ALA A 448 32.67 28.17 5.55
N PRO A 449 33.06 29.05 4.61
CA PRO A 449 32.47 29.05 3.27
C PRO A 449 32.86 27.81 2.46
N LEU A 450 31.87 27.21 1.79
CA LEU A 450 32.04 26.12 0.82
C LEU A 450 32.84 26.61 -0.41
N PRO A 451 33.75 25.79 -0.97
CA PRO A 451 34.49 26.15 -2.17
C PRO A 451 33.63 26.03 -3.44
N THR A 452 33.58 27.12 -4.21
CA THR A 452 33.02 27.18 -5.55
C THR A 452 34.02 26.59 -6.55
N ALA A 453 33.84 25.32 -6.94
CA ALA A 453 34.54 24.76 -8.10
C ALA A 453 33.58 23.86 -8.90
N MET A 454 33.17 24.35 -10.06
CA MET A 454 32.44 23.58 -11.08
C MET A 454 33.36 22.48 -11.63
N VAL A 455 32.97 21.21 -11.46
CA VAL A 455 33.62 20.08 -12.12
C VAL A 455 32.86 19.80 -13.42
N ASN A 456 33.48 20.12 -14.55
CA ASN A 456 33.02 19.74 -15.89
C ASN A 456 33.18 18.21 -16.06
N PHE A 457 32.07 17.48 -16.13
CA PHE A 457 32.06 16.10 -16.63
C PHE A 457 31.85 16.10 -18.14
N ARG A 458 32.93 15.84 -18.88
CA ARG A 458 32.90 15.47 -20.31
C ARG A 458 33.01 13.94 -20.38
N PRO A 459 32.11 13.22 -21.06
CA PRO A 459 32.22 11.77 -21.17
C PRO A 459 33.39 11.39 -22.09
N GLN A 460 34.30 10.55 -21.58
CA GLN A 460 35.30 9.87 -22.39
C GLN A 460 34.65 8.70 -23.13
N SER A 461 34.82 8.65 -24.45
CA SER A 461 34.45 7.51 -25.28
C SER A 461 35.47 6.37 -25.06
N THR A 462 35.03 5.26 -24.49
CA THR A 462 35.80 4.01 -24.52
C THR A 462 35.61 3.33 -25.88
N ALA A 463 36.66 3.37 -26.70
CA ALA A 463 36.75 2.58 -27.92
C ALA A 463 37.00 1.11 -27.54
N LEU A 464 36.10 0.22 -27.95
CA LEU A 464 36.31 -1.23 -27.93
C LEU A 464 37.34 -1.59 -29.01
N ALA A 465 38.54 -1.99 -28.59
CA ALA A 465 39.50 -2.65 -29.46
C ALA A 465 39.01 -4.08 -29.74
N ARG A 466 38.74 -4.39 -31.01
CA ARG A 466 38.55 -5.76 -31.50
C ARG A 466 39.90 -6.49 -31.50
N ASP A 467 39.95 -7.65 -30.85
CA ASP A 467 41.01 -8.65 -30.99
C ASP A 467 40.75 -9.49 -32.26
N PRO A 468 41.64 -9.47 -33.28
CA PRO A 468 41.47 -10.26 -34.48
C PRO A 468 42.34 -11.52 -34.41
N ARG A 469 42.02 -12.48 -33.53
CA ARG A 469 42.58 -13.84 -33.57
C ARG A 469 41.98 -14.84 -32.57
N VAL A 470 40.69 -15.15 -32.69
CA VAL A 470 40.18 -16.50 -32.33
C VAL A 470 39.16 -16.89 -33.38
N LEU A 471 39.52 -17.90 -34.18
CA LEU A 471 38.71 -18.55 -35.20
C LEU A 471 37.69 -19.50 -34.58
#